data_AF-A0A380KXU5-F1
#
_entry.id   AF-A0A380KXU5-F1
#
_cell.length_a   1.000
_cell.length_b   1.000
_cell.length_c   1.000
_cell.angle_alpha   90.00
_cell.angle_beta   90.00
_cell.angle_gamma   90.00
#
_symmetry.space_group_name_H-M   'P 1'
#
loop_
_entity.id
_entity.type
_entity.pdbx_description
1 polymer ?
#
loop_
_entity_poly.entity_id
_entity_poly.type
_entity_poly.pdbx_seq_one_letter_code
_entity_poly.pdbx_strand_id
1 'polypeptide(L)'
;MKLNPNSKNAIKQFKHIKHLSISENIDDGFLDLFLLPINARNFDYNSVSDNLIESVADYALSWKIRDKYKDKAMTLSKKAREKFKEATKNDGELGELLLFCFLEGHLEAPKILTKLELKTSNQLYVNGSDGVHLKKNSRTKISTNFWRIKDLQRLK
;
A
#
# COMPACT_ATOMS: atom_id res chain seq x y z
N MET A 1 3.49 -0.12 -16.48
CA MET A 1 2.60 0.38 -15.42
C MET A 1 3.20 1.66 -14.86
N LYS A 2 2.38 2.63 -14.48
CA LYS A 2 2.83 3.93 -13.97
C LYS A 2 2.81 3.90 -12.44
N LEU A 3 3.84 4.46 -11.81
CA LEU A 3 3.85 4.71 -10.37
C LEU A 3 2.76 5.72 -10.02
N ASN A 4 2.14 5.53 -8.85
CA ASN A 4 1.17 6.48 -8.37
C ASN A 4 1.83 7.62 -7.59
N PRO A 5 1.65 8.89 -7.98
CA PRO A 5 2.18 10.01 -7.21
C PRO A 5 1.59 10.09 -5.79
N ASN A 6 0.35 9.63 -5.58
CA ASN A 6 -0.32 9.68 -4.28
C ASN A 6 0.41 8.84 -3.24
N SER A 7 0.88 7.64 -3.60
CA SER A 7 1.67 6.77 -2.73
C SER A 7 2.95 7.45 -2.23
N LYS A 8 3.64 8.17 -3.11
CA LYS A 8 4.86 8.94 -2.77
C LYS A 8 4.54 10.11 -1.84
N ASN A 9 3.45 10.82 -2.09
CA ASN A 9 2.99 11.91 -1.22
C ASN A 9 2.59 11.39 0.17
N ALA A 10 1.86 10.26 0.22
CA ALA A 10 1.37 9.65 1.45
C ALA A 10 2.48 9.33 2.45
N ILE A 11 3.62 8.81 1.95
CA ILE A 11 4.75 8.45 2.80
C ILE A 11 5.74 9.58 3.06
N LYS A 12 5.61 10.74 2.39
CA LYS A 12 6.58 11.85 2.48
C LYS A 12 6.73 12.41 3.90
N GLN A 13 5.66 12.35 4.69
CA GLN A 13 5.65 12.79 6.08
C GLN A 13 6.39 11.85 7.04
N PHE A 14 6.68 10.61 6.62
CA PHE A 14 7.39 9.65 7.44
C PHE A 14 8.87 9.98 7.41
N LYS A 15 9.46 10.17 8.59
CA LYS A 15 10.88 10.48 8.69
C LYS A 15 11.67 9.20 8.45
N HIS A 16 12.49 9.16 7.40
CA HIS A 16 13.49 8.10 7.23
C HIS A 16 14.55 8.24 8.31
N ILE A 17 14.70 7.20 9.14
CA ILE A 17 15.59 7.19 10.31
C ILE A 17 16.92 6.55 9.97
N LYS A 18 16.88 5.43 9.25
CA LYS A 18 18.08 4.64 9.00
C LYS A 18 17.92 3.77 7.77
N HIS A 19 19.01 3.67 7.01
CA HIS A 19 19.22 2.66 5.99
C HIS A 19 20.25 1.65 6.52
N LEU A 20 19.96 0.36 6.37
CA LEU A 20 20.80 -0.73 6.83
C LEU A 20 20.94 -1.76 5.72
N SER A 21 22.14 -1.95 5.18
CA SER A 21 22.42 -3.10 4.32
C SER A 21 22.40 -4.37 5.17
N ILE A 22 21.79 -5.44 4.67
CA ILE A 22 21.73 -6.72 5.40
C ILE A 22 23.11 -7.37 5.48
N SER A 23 23.94 -7.17 4.45
CA SER A 23 25.34 -7.58 4.40
C SER A 23 26.14 -6.59 3.53
N GLU A 24 27.44 -6.85 3.36
CA GLU A 24 28.26 -6.13 2.38
C GLU A 24 27.90 -6.47 0.92
N ASN A 25 27.23 -7.60 0.70
CA ASN A 25 26.74 -7.98 -0.62
C ASN A 25 25.44 -7.22 -0.94
N ILE A 26 25.49 -6.40 -1.99
CA ILE A 26 24.37 -5.56 -2.41
C ILE A 26 23.12 -6.35 -2.83
N ASP A 27 23.29 -7.62 -3.23
CA ASP A 27 22.19 -8.48 -3.66
C ASP A 27 21.39 -9.08 -2.49
N ASP A 28 21.91 -9.03 -1.25
CA ASP A 28 21.23 -9.56 -0.07
C ASP A 28 20.10 -8.63 0.43
N GLY A 29 20.07 -7.39 -0.06
CA GLY A 29 19.03 -6.41 0.22
C GLY A 29 19.33 -5.47 1.39
N PHE A 30 18.31 -4.70 1.77
CA PHE A 30 18.42 -3.64 2.78
C PHE A 30 17.15 -3.53 3.63
N LEU A 31 17.29 -2.91 4.80
CA LEU A 31 16.22 -2.50 5.69
C LEU A 31 16.22 -0.97 5.80
N ASP A 32 15.10 -0.35 5.44
CA ASP A 32 14.84 1.05 5.70
C ASP A 32 13.86 1.22 6.86
N LEU A 33 14.24 2.04 7.83
CA LEU A 33 13.45 2.34 9.01
C LEU A 33 12.82 3.73 8.87
N PHE A 34 11.50 3.79 9.07
CA PHE A 34 10.71 5.01 9.01
C PHE A 34 10.00 5.25 10.34
N LEU A 35 9.94 6.52 10.75
CA LEU A 35 9.22 6.96 11.92
C LEU A 35 7.95 7.71 11.48
N LEU A 36 6.84 7.39 12.14
CA LEU A 36 5.58 8.13 12.04
C LEU A 36 5.79 9.62 12.38
N PRO A 37 5.06 10.54 11.74
CA PRO A 37 5.15 11.96 12.10
C PRO A 37 4.79 12.16 13.58
N ILE A 38 5.57 12.99 14.27
CA ILE A 38 5.39 13.31 15.68
C ILE A 38 5.04 14.79 15.79
N ASN A 39 3.96 15.08 16.51
CA ASN A 39 3.51 16.42 16.84
C ASN A 39 3.31 16.52 18.36
N ALA A 40 3.97 17.47 19.01
CA ALA A 40 3.90 17.67 20.45
C ALA A 40 4.09 16.37 21.29
N ARG A 41 5.12 15.57 20.96
CA ARG A 41 5.46 14.27 21.57
C ARG A 41 4.44 13.13 21.35
N ASN A 42 3.40 13.35 20.55
CA ASN A 42 2.43 12.34 20.16
C ASN A 42 2.55 12.00 18.67
N PHE A 43 2.14 10.81 18.27
CA PHE A 43 2.02 10.48 16.85
C PHE A 43 0.88 11.27 16.21
N ASP A 44 1.16 11.88 15.06
CA ASP A 44 0.18 12.65 14.30
C ASP A 44 -0.58 11.76 13.33
N TYR A 45 -1.50 10.95 13.87
CA TYR A 45 -2.33 10.04 13.07
C TYR A 45 -3.27 10.77 12.11
N ASN A 46 -3.66 12.01 12.43
CA ASN A 46 -4.52 12.82 11.56
C ASN A 46 -3.78 13.19 10.28
N SER A 47 -2.54 13.70 10.41
CA SER A 47 -1.67 13.94 9.26
C SER A 47 -1.47 12.67 8.43
N VAL A 48 -1.27 11.52 9.09
CA VAL A 48 -1.15 10.23 8.38
C VAL A 48 -2.41 9.92 7.57
N SER A 49 -3.58 9.99 8.20
CA SER A 49 -4.87 9.72 7.57
C SER A 49 -5.15 10.66 6.38
N ASP A 50 -4.92 11.96 6.56
CA ASP A 50 -5.21 12.98 5.55
C ASP A 50 -4.36 12.81 4.29
N ASN A 51 -3.13 12.33 4.44
CA ASN A 51 -2.25 12.05 3.30
C ASN A 51 -2.49 10.67 2.67
N LEU A 52 -3.02 9.69 3.42
CA LEU A 52 -3.36 8.37 2.89
C LEU A 52 -4.64 8.40 2.05
N ILE A 53 -5.54 9.36 2.28
CA ILE A 53 -6.88 9.40 1.66
C ILE A 53 -6.81 9.43 0.12
N GLU A 54 -5.81 10.10 -0.43
CA GLU A 54 -5.62 10.22 -1.89
C GLU A 54 -5.22 8.88 -2.52
N SER A 55 -4.56 8.00 -1.76
CA SER A 55 -4.14 6.66 -2.21
C SER A 55 -5.26 5.61 -2.11
N VAL A 56 -6.37 5.92 -1.43
CA VAL A 56 -7.47 4.98 -1.16
C VAL A 56 -8.06 4.43 -2.46
N ALA A 57 -8.33 5.29 -3.43
CA ALA A 57 -8.89 4.87 -4.72
C ALA A 57 -7.90 4.00 -5.52
N ASP A 58 -6.61 4.22 -5.34
CA ASP A 58 -5.54 3.56 -6.08
C ASP A 58 -5.30 2.13 -5.59
N TYR A 59 -5.37 1.97 -4.27
CA TYR A 59 -5.31 0.69 -3.58
C TYR A 59 -6.61 -0.12 -3.79
N ALA A 60 -7.78 0.48 -3.62
CA ALA A 60 -9.06 -0.26 -3.59
C ALA A 60 -9.63 -0.61 -4.96
N LEU A 61 -9.32 0.18 -6.00
CA LEU A 61 -9.95 0.05 -7.32
C LEU A 61 -8.96 -0.43 -8.38
N SER A 62 -9.50 -1.16 -9.36
CA SER A 62 -8.75 -1.56 -10.55
C SER A 62 -8.43 -0.37 -11.43
N TRP A 63 -7.35 -0.49 -12.22
CA TRP A 63 -7.00 0.54 -13.21
C TRP A 63 -8.13 0.79 -14.21
N LYS A 64 -8.90 -0.26 -14.59
CA LYS A 64 -10.05 -0.14 -15.50
C LYS A 64 -11.16 0.71 -14.91
N ILE A 65 -11.45 0.54 -13.61
CA ILE A 65 -12.46 1.35 -12.91
C ILE A 65 -11.94 2.79 -12.77
N ARG A 66 -10.68 2.98 -12.39
CA ARG A 66 -10.06 4.30 -12.27
C ARG A 66 -10.09 5.07 -13.58
N ASP A 67 -9.75 4.42 -14.69
CA ASP A 67 -9.79 5.04 -16.03
C ASP A 67 -11.22 5.37 -16.47
N LYS A 68 -12.17 4.45 -16.26
CA LYS A 68 -13.59 4.65 -16.58
C LYS A 68 -14.23 5.84 -15.86
N TYR A 69 -13.79 6.15 -14.64
CA TYR A 69 -14.36 7.20 -13.80
C TYR A 69 -13.37 8.34 -13.48
N LYS A 70 -12.29 8.49 -14.27
CA LYS A 70 -11.21 9.46 -14.01
C LYS A 70 -11.70 10.90 -13.80
N ASP A 71 -12.73 11.31 -14.55
CA ASP A 71 -13.31 12.66 -14.49
C ASP A 71 -14.46 12.77 -13.47
N LYS A 72 -14.74 11.70 -12.71
CA LYS A 72 -15.85 11.61 -11.75
C LYS A 72 -15.31 11.34 -10.35
N ALA A 73 -14.57 12.30 -9.79
CA ALA A 73 -13.93 12.21 -8.47
C ALA A 73 -14.88 11.72 -7.35
N MET A 74 -16.10 12.25 -7.28
CA MET A 74 -17.10 11.82 -6.29
C MET A 74 -17.54 10.36 -6.49
N THR A 75 -17.61 9.89 -7.73
CA THR A 75 -17.95 8.49 -8.03
C THR A 75 -16.81 7.56 -7.68
N LEU A 76 -15.55 7.95 -7.94
CA LEU A 76 -14.38 7.19 -7.54
C LEU A 76 -14.28 7.08 -6.02
N SER A 77 -14.43 8.20 -5.31
CA SER A 77 -14.43 8.23 -3.83
C SER A 77 -15.52 7.32 -3.26
N LYS A 78 -16.74 7.40 -3.78
CA LYS A 78 -17.84 6.52 -3.37
C LYS A 78 -17.50 5.04 -3.56
N LYS A 79 -17.03 4.65 -4.75
CA LYS A 79 -16.68 3.26 -5.08
C LYS A 79 -15.53 2.72 -4.24
N ALA A 80 -14.52 3.55 -3.99
CA ALA A 80 -13.39 3.17 -3.14
C ALA A 80 -13.86 2.93 -1.70
N ARG A 81 -14.69 3.82 -1.15
CA ARG A 81 -15.28 3.67 0.19
C ARG A 81 -16.20 2.46 0.31
N GLU A 82 -16.95 2.12 -0.73
CA GLU A 82 -17.80 0.91 -0.76
C GLU A 82 -16.96 -0.36 -0.57
N LYS A 83 -15.77 -0.45 -1.19
CA LYS A 83 -14.85 -1.59 -1.02
C LYS A 83 -14.39 -1.78 0.43
N PHE A 84 -14.07 -0.69 1.12
CA PHE A 84 -13.72 -0.73 2.56
C PHE A 84 -14.93 -1.03 3.46
N LYS A 85 -16.14 -0.58 3.09
CA LYS A 85 -17.36 -0.86 3.85
C LYS A 85 -17.79 -2.31 3.75
N GLU A 86 -17.63 -2.95 2.59
CA GLU A 86 -17.90 -4.39 2.41
C GLU A 86 -16.99 -5.24 3.31
N ALA A 87 -15.79 -4.73 3.63
CA ALA A 87 -14.86 -5.32 4.58
C ALA A 87 -15.20 -5.02 6.06
N THR A 88 -16.47 -5.21 6.43
CA THR A 88 -17.02 -4.93 7.78
C THR A 88 -16.29 -5.58 8.97
N LYS A 89 -15.34 -6.50 8.74
CA LYS A 89 -14.31 -6.89 9.71
C LYS A 89 -13.02 -6.16 9.35
N ASN A 90 -12.64 -5.19 10.19
CA ASN A 90 -11.46 -4.35 10.04
C ASN A 90 -10.17 -5.17 10.28
N ASP A 91 -9.89 -6.11 9.38
CA ASP A 91 -8.93 -7.21 9.49
C ASP A 91 -7.53 -6.81 8.96
N GLY A 92 -7.09 -5.58 9.26
CA GLY A 92 -5.77 -5.06 8.87
C GLY A 92 -5.71 -4.24 7.57
N GLU A 93 -6.84 -3.90 6.94
CA GLU A 93 -6.87 -3.23 5.62
C GLU A 93 -6.19 -1.86 5.58
N LEU A 94 -6.24 -1.10 6.68
CA LEU A 94 -5.51 0.18 6.78
C LEU A 94 -4.00 -0.03 6.81
N GLY A 95 -3.54 -1.12 7.43
CA GLY A 95 -2.14 -1.52 7.38
C GLY A 95 -1.72 -1.92 5.97
N GLU A 96 -2.59 -2.62 5.24
CA GLU A 96 -2.36 -2.98 3.83
C GLU A 96 -2.29 -1.75 2.93
N LEU A 97 -3.16 -0.76 3.13
CA LEU A 97 -3.12 0.53 2.42
C LEU A 97 -1.81 1.28 2.68
N LEU A 98 -1.38 1.33 3.94
CA LEU A 98 -0.12 1.97 4.31
C LEU A 98 1.07 1.25 3.66
N LEU A 99 1.10 -0.08 3.73
CA LEU A 99 2.13 -0.90 3.10
C LEU A 99 2.16 -0.70 1.57
N PHE A 100 0.99 -0.69 0.92
CA PHE A 100 0.86 -0.34 -0.49
C PHE A 100 1.55 1.00 -0.81
N CYS A 101 1.32 2.04 0.01
CA CYS A 101 1.94 3.35 -0.20
C CYS A 101 3.47 3.29 -0.09
N PHE A 102 4.03 2.51 0.85
CA PHE A 102 5.48 2.33 0.95
C PHE A 102 6.07 1.54 -0.22
N LEU A 103 5.39 0.49 -0.67
CA LEU A 103 5.88 -0.31 -1.80
C LEU A 103 5.92 0.51 -3.10
N GLU A 104 4.89 1.32 -3.37
CA GLU A 104 4.89 2.18 -4.55
C GLU A 104 5.74 3.44 -4.37
N GLY A 105 5.62 4.10 -3.21
CA GLY A 105 6.23 5.42 -2.98
C GLY A 105 7.71 5.37 -2.65
N HIS A 106 8.17 4.32 -1.93
CA HIS A 106 9.57 4.16 -1.52
C HIS A 106 10.31 3.10 -2.35
N LEU A 107 9.72 1.92 -2.51
CA LEU A 107 10.37 0.84 -3.26
C LEU A 107 10.19 0.94 -4.78
N GLU A 108 9.41 1.91 -5.26
CA GLU A 108 9.09 2.12 -6.67
C GLU A 108 8.56 0.86 -7.36
N ALA A 109 7.72 0.11 -6.66
CA ALA A 109 7.12 -1.12 -7.16
C ALA A 109 5.62 -0.91 -7.46
N PRO A 110 5.21 -0.60 -8.70
CA PRO A 110 3.80 -0.40 -9.05
C PRO A 110 2.88 -1.58 -8.71
N LYS A 111 1.67 -1.28 -8.26
CA LYS A 111 0.59 -2.26 -8.01
C LYS A 111 0.06 -2.90 -9.26
N ILE A 112 0.14 -4.23 -9.32
CA ILE A 112 -0.59 -5.05 -10.30
C ILE A 112 -2.01 -5.28 -9.79
N LEU A 113 -2.16 -5.73 -8.55
CA LEU A 113 -3.43 -6.16 -7.98
C LEU A 113 -3.39 -6.11 -6.45
N THR A 114 -4.53 -5.82 -5.83
CA THR A 114 -4.72 -5.95 -4.37
C THR A 114 -5.84 -6.92 -4.08
N LYS A 115 -5.79 -7.55 -2.92
CA LYS A 115 -6.85 -8.43 -2.43
C LYS A 115 -8.15 -7.66 -2.26
N LEU A 116 -8.11 -6.41 -1.79
CA LEU A 116 -9.29 -5.55 -1.69
C LEU A 116 -9.98 -5.33 -3.04
N GLU A 117 -9.21 -5.15 -4.12
CA GLU A 117 -9.77 -5.02 -5.48
C GLU A 117 -10.57 -6.27 -5.89
N LEU A 118 -10.05 -7.47 -5.55
CA LEU A 118 -10.64 -8.77 -5.87
C LEU A 118 -11.84 -9.18 -5.01
N LYS A 119 -12.04 -8.59 -3.82
CA LYS A 119 -13.22 -8.86 -3.00
C LYS A 119 -14.46 -8.31 -3.74
N THR A 120 -15.17 -9.15 -4.50
CA THR A 120 -16.35 -8.73 -5.30
C THR A 120 -17.71 -9.06 -4.69
N SER A 121 -17.74 -9.85 -3.62
CA SER A 121 -18.88 -10.16 -2.73
C SER A 121 -18.50 -11.43 -1.98
N ASN A 122 -18.74 -11.50 -0.67
CA ASN A 122 -18.57 -12.57 0.35
C ASN A 122 -18.24 -14.07 0.05
N GLN A 123 -17.91 -14.50 -1.17
CA GLN A 123 -17.78 -15.92 -1.54
C GLN A 123 -16.43 -16.35 -2.13
N LEU A 124 -15.48 -15.43 -2.36
CA LEU A 124 -14.12 -15.80 -2.80
C LEU A 124 -13.11 -15.53 -1.69
N TYR A 125 -12.84 -16.57 -0.89
CA TYR A 125 -11.68 -16.59 0.01
C TYR A 125 -10.41 -16.66 -0.83
N VAL A 126 -9.77 -15.52 -1.06
CA VAL A 126 -8.43 -15.46 -1.64
C VAL A 126 -7.42 -15.64 -0.51
N ASN A 127 -6.99 -16.88 -0.27
CA ASN A 127 -5.94 -17.21 0.69
C ASN A 127 -4.58 -17.11 0.00
N GLY A 128 -3.62 -16.37 0.59
CA GLY A 128 -2.24 -16.36 0.11
C GLY A 128 -1.49 -15.05 0.34
N SER A 129 -1.80 -14.00 -0.43
CA SER A 129 -1.14 -12.69 -0.44
C SER A 129 -2.16 -11.55 -0.42
N ASP A 130 -1.76 -10.40 0.10
CA ASP A 130 -2.63 -9.22 0.22
C ASP A 130 -2.54 -8.30 -1.01
N GLY A 131 -1.50 -8.48 -1.83
CA GLY A 131 -1.39 -7.90 -3.16
C GLY A 131 -0.15 -8.36 -3.92
N VAL A 132 -0.08 -7.94 -5.18
CA VAL A 132 1.03 -8.20 -6.11
C VAL A 132 1.54 -6.88 -6.71
N HIS A 133 2.83 -6.59 -6.54
CA HIS A 133 3.50 -5.41 -7.11
C HIS A 133 4.67 -5.87 -7.97
N LEU A 134 4.99 -5.05 -8.96
CA LEU A 134 6.08 -5.31 -9.89
C LEU A 134 7.20 -4.34 -9.64
N LYS A 135 8.43 -4.82 -9.40
CA LYS A 135 9.61 -3.96 -9.39
C LYS A 135 10.51 -4.31 -10.57
N LYS A 136 10.88 -3.31 -11.36
CA LYS A 136 11.85 -3.47 -12.44
C LYS A 136 13.24 -3.22 -11.88
N ASN A 137 14.13 -4.21 -11.96
CA ASN A 137 15.52 -4.02 -11.57
C ASN A 137 16.37 -3.58 -12.77
N SER A 138 17.46 -2.89 -12.47
CA SER A 138 18.38 -2.25 -13.44
C SER A 138 18.98 -3.21 -14.48
N ARG A 139 19.01 -4.53 -14.22
CA ARG A 139 19.58 -5.56 -15.12
C ARG A 139 18.53 -6.32 -15.94
N THR A 140 17.54 -5.64 -16.50
CA THR A 140 16.44 -6.23 -17.31
C THR A 140 15.63 -7.37 -16.64
N LYS A 141 15.82 -7.62 -15.35
CA LYS A 141 15.04 -8.57 -14.56
C LYS A 141 13.82 -7.87 -13.96
N ILE A 142 12.65 -8.48 -14.17
CA ILE A 142 11.40 -8.09 -13.54
C ILE A 142 11.23 -8.97 -12.30
N SER A 143 11.11 -8.37 -11.12
CA SER A 143 10.80 -9.09 -9.88
C SER A 143 9.35 -8.83 -9.48
N THR A 144 8.60 -9.92 -9.28
CA THR A 144 7.24 -9.87 -8.72
C THR A 144 7.35 -9.97 -7.19
N ASN A 145 6.90 -8.94 -6.49
CA ASN A 145 6.88 -8.92 -5.04
C ASN A 145 5.48 -9.32 -4.56
N PHE A 146 5.43 -10.33 -3.70
CA PHE A 146 4.24 -10.68 -2.93
C PHE A 146 4.47 -10.22 -1.49
N TRP A 147 3.46 -9.59 -0.90
CA TRP A 147 3.47 -9.33 0.55
C TRP A 147 2.20 -9.83 1.17
N ARG A 148 2.33 -10.06 2.48
CA ARG A 148 1.24 -10.38 3.37
C ARG A 148 1.51 -9.72 4.70
N ILE A 149 0.53 -9.04 5.26
CA ILE A 149 0.56 -8.59 6.64
C ILE A 149 0.13 -9.78 7.50
N LYS A 150 0.96 -10.11 8.51
CA LYS A 150 0.59 -11.04 9.57
C LYS A 150 0.53 -10.26 10.87
N ASP A 151 -0.65 -10.19 11.47
CA ASP A 151 -0.78 -9.69 12.84
C ASP A 151 0.01 -10.61 13.79
N LEU A 152 0.91 -10.02 14.56
CA LEU A 152 1.76 -10.70 15.55
C LEU A 152 0.99 -11.14 16.82
N GLN A 153 -0.34 -11.12 16.82
CA GLN A 153 -1.17 -11.56 17.96
C GLN A 153 -1.30 -13.10 18.10
N ARG A 154 -0.56 -13.88 17.30
CA ARG A 154 -0.55 -15.36 17.36
C ARG A 154 0.77 -15.97 17.83
N LEU A 155 1.45 -15.30 18.73
CA LEU A 155 2.47 -15.90 19.59
C LEU A 155 1.92 -15.94 21.02
N LYS A 156 1.11 -16.96 21.31
CA LYS A 156 0.85 -17.44 22.67
C LYS A 156 1.44 -18.82 22.79
#